data_AF-A0A9X0QX81-F1
#
_entry.id   AF-A0A9X0QX81-F1
#
_cell.length_a   1.000
_cell.length_b   1.000
_cell.length_c   1.000
_cell.angle_alpha   90.00
_cell.angle_beta   90.00
_cell.angle_gamma   90.00
#
_symmetry.space_group_name_H-M   'P 1'
#
loop_
_entity.id
_entity.type
_entity.pdbx_description
1 polymer ?
#
loop_
_entity_poly.entity_id
_entity_poly.type
_entity_poly.pdbx_seq_one_letter_code
_entity_poly.pdbx_strand_id
1 'polypeptide(L)'
;MPTPRRPFEAGDLLYGEDQDFVITLYIALLRRWPDEGGYRHYLELIANRPERRAEALREIAASEEAQRVAAPMVMPATGPILPSDPRGALQVVLALRSEWLAEQLTELREALALQTGGPELASLGAEVIESRDAALRSELSALRREVAERLEGVVGLLGRAGVPEEAAVAATATAEERAAKAVSTLLAGYVGDLLAASQMQTEARLRALEARILALEGR
;
A
#
# COMPACT_ATOMS: atom_id res chain seq x y z
N MET A 1 7.70 -20.15 -5.70
CA MET A 1 8.58 -19.51 -6.70
C MET A 1 8.23 -18.03 -6.70
N PRO A 2 9.17 -17.10 -6.42
CA PRO A 2 8.86 -15.68 -6.43
C PRO A 2 8.42 -15.24 -7.83
N THR A 3 7.38 -14.41 -7.90
CA THR A 3 6.85 -13.88 -9.15
C THR A 3 7.92 -13.02 -9.82
N PRO A 4 8.21 -13.19 -11.13
CA PRO A 4 9.20 -12.36 -11.80
C PRO A 4 8.74 -10.89 -11.80
N ARG A 5 9.48 -10.03 -11.10
CA ARG A 5 9.18 -8.60 -11.02
C ARG A 5 9.55 -7.91 -12.33
N ARG A 6 8.73 -6.93 -12.73
CA ARG A 6 9.02 -6.10 -13.90
C ARG A 6 10.30 -5.29 -13.65
N PRO A 7 11.20 -5.17 -14.63
CA PRO A 7 12.38 -4.34 -14.48
C PRO A 7 11.99 -2.87 -14.28
N PHE A 8 12.73 -2.18 -13.43
CA PHE A 8 12.58 -0.74 -13.17
C PHE A 8 13.94 -0.04 -13.24
N GLU A 9 13.92 1.29 -13.34
CA GLU A 9 15.13 2.11 -13.36
C GLU A 9 15.49 2.58 -11.95
N ALA A 10 16.79 2.73 -11.68
CA ALA A 10 17.25 3.24 -10.38
C ALA A 10 16.66 4.63 -10.04
N GLY A 11 16.37 5.44 -11.07
CA GLY A 11 15.71 6.75 -10.93
C GLY A 11 14.30 6.68 -10.37
N ASP A 12 13.60 5.56 -10.58
CA ASP A 12 12.22 5.36 -10.10
C ASP A 12 12.17 5.27 -8.56
N LEU A 13 13.26 4.81 -7.95
CA LEU A 13 13.35 4.65 -6.49
C LEU A 13 13.69 5.95 -5.76
N LEU A 14 14.08 7.02 -6.46
CA LEU A 14 14.54 8.26 -5.80
C LEU A 14 13.41 9.15 -5.26
N TYR A 15 12.15 8.81 -5.53
CA TYR A 15 10.96 9.60 -5.17
C TYR A 15 10.41 9.29 -3.78
N GLY A 16 9.63 10.24 -3.25
CA GLY A 16 8.93 10.12 -1.96
C GLY A 16 9.62 10.85 -0.81
N GLU A 17 9.02 10.77 0.38
CA GLU A 17 9.65 11.24 1.62
C GLU A 17 10.83 10.34 2.00
N ASP A 18 11.72 10.83 2.87
CA ASP A 18 12.94 10.10 3.25
C ASP A 18 12.64 8.70 3.83
N GLN A 19 11.58 8.60 4.64
CA GLN A 19 11.11 7.32 5.20
C GLN A 19 10.64 6.37 4.09
N ASP A 20 9.83 6.88 3.18
CA ASP A 20 9.30 6.09 2.08
C ASP A 20 10.40 5.60 1.14
N PHE A 21 11.37 6.47 0.87
CA PHE A 21 12.57 6.15 0.10
C PHE A 21 13.32 4.97 0.71
N VAL A 22 13.69 5.05 2.00
CA VAL A 22 14.48 3.98 2.66
C VAL A 22 13.72 2.66 2.66
N ILE A 23 12.44 2.66 3.04
CA ILE A 23 11.61 1.45 3.05
C ILE A 23 11.55 0.83 1.65
N THR A 24 11.34 1.65 0.62
CA THR A 24 11.25 1.17 -0.76
C THR A 24 12.58 0.59 -1.22
N LEU A 25 13.70 1.20 -0.85
CA LEU A 25 15.04 0.74 -1.18
C LEU A 25 15.30 -0.67 -0.65
N TYR A 26 14.91 -0.93 0.60
CA TYR A 26 15.03 -2.25 1.24
C TYR A 26 14.12 -3.30 0.60
N ILE A 27 12.85 -2.95 0.33
CA ILE A 27 11.91 -3.86 -0.32
C ILE A 27 12.36 -4.22 -1.75
N ALA A 28 12.87 -3.22 -2.49
CA ALA A 28 13.29 -3.39 -3.88
C ALA A 28 14.60 -4.19 -4.01
N LEU A 29 15.59 -3.89 -3.15
CA LEU A 29 16.94 -4.43 -3.28
C LEU A 29 17.22 -5.63 -2.37
N LEU A 30 16.63 -5.65 -1.16
CA LEU A 30 16.91 -6.68 -0.14
C LEU A 30 15.72 -7.60 0.12
N ARG A 31 14.53 -7.30 -0.44
CA ARG A 31 13.28 -8.07 -0.29
C ARG A 31 12.86 -8.28 1.17
N ARG A 32 13.22 -7.36 2.04
CA ARG A 32 12.86 -7.38 3.47
C ARG A 32 12.54 -5.98 3.96
N TRP A 33 11.90 -5.92 5.12
CA TRP A 33 11.79 -4.67 5.85
C TRP A 33 13.17 -4.24 6.37
N PRO A 34 13.47 -2.93 6.41
CA PRO A 34 14.69 -2.46 7.04
C PRO A 34 14.72 -2.84 8.51
N ASP A 35 15.88 -3.32 8.97
CA ASP A 35 16.16 -3.41 10.40
C ASP A 35 16.34 -2.01 11.00
N GLU A 36 16.18 -1.89 12.32
CA GLU A 36 16.22 -0.59 13.01
C GLU A 36 17.53 0.15 12.78
N GLY A 37 18.66 -0.58 12.77
CA GLY A 37 19.99 0.01 12.60
C GLY A 37 20.19 0.58 11.20
N GLY A 38 19.87 -0.20 10.17
CA GLY A 38 19.95 0.19 8.78
C GLY A 38 18.94 1.30 8.43
N TYR A 39 17.71 1.19 8.93
CA TYR A 39 16.69 2.22 8.76
C TYR A 39 17.18 3.59 9.26
N ARG A 40 17.65 3.64 10.51
CA ARG A 40 18.19 4.87 11.10
C ARG A 40 19.43 5.37 10.37
N HIS A 41 20.35 4.48 10.02
CA HIS A 41 21.57 4.85 9.31
C HIS A 41 21.26 5.57 7.99
N TYR A 42 20.40 4.99 7.15
CA TYR A 42 20.08 5.57 5.85
C TYR A 42 19.17 6.80 5.96
N LEU A 43 18.28 6.86 6.95
CA LEU A 43 17.52 8.09 7.24
C LEU A 43 18.44 9.25 7.65
N GLU A 44 19.37 9.02 8.58
CA GLU A 44 20.32 10.03 9.02
C GLU A 44 21.26 10.47 7.89
N LEU A 45 21.63 9.53 7.00
CA LEU A 45 22.45 9.82 5.82
C LEU A 45 21.78 10.83 4.88
N ILE A 46 20.50 10.64 4.58
CA ILE A 46 19.75 11.42 3.59
C ILE A 46 18.98 12.61 4.18
N ALA A 47 18.87 12.71 5.52
CA ALA A 47 18.12 13.77 6.18
C ALA A 47 18.60 15.16 5.73
N ASN A 48 17.68 15.92 5.14
CA ASN A 48 17.93 17.25 4.53
C ASN A 48 19.01 17.24 3.42
N ARG A 49 19.30 16.08 2.84
CA ARG A 49 20.33 15.84 1.82
C ARG A 49 19.81 14.89 0.73
N PRO A 50 18.77 15.28 -0.04
CA PRO A 50 18.17 14.43 -1.06
C PRO A 50 19.17 13.93 -2.12
N GLU A 51 20.25 14.67 -2.36
CA GLU A 51 21.35 14.28 -3.25
C GLU A 51 22.06 12.98 -2.82
N ARG A 52 22.01 12.62 -1.54
CA ARG A 52 22.63 11.39 -1.00
C ARG A 52 21.78 10.15 -1.20
N ARG A 53 20.53 10.28 -1.68
CA ARG A 53 19.69 9.11 -2.02
C ARG A 53 20.33 8.23 -3.09
N ALA A 54 20.98 8.83 -4.08
CA ALA A 54 21.71 8.09 -5.11
C ALA A 54 22.98 7.40 -4.57
N GLU A 55 23.58 7.91 -3.49
CA GLU A 55 24.68 7.27 -2.77
C GLU A 55 24.17 6.02 -2.02
N ALA A 56 23.12 6.20 -1.20
CA ALA A 56 22.47 5.11 -0.47
C ALA A 56 22.00 3.96 -1.39
N LEU A 57 21.40 4.30 -2.54
CA LEU A 57 20.96 3.30 -3.51
C LEU A 57 22.13 2.47 -4.04
N ARG A 58 23.23 3.12 -4.44
CA ARG A 58 24.42 2.41 -4.94
C ARG A 58 25.05 1.53 -3.86
N GLU A 59 25.12 2.03 -2.63
CA GLU A 59 25.67 1.29 -1.51
C GLU A 59 24.89 0.01 -1.24
N ILE A 60 23.56 0.09 -1.11
CA ILE A 60 22.72 -1.10 -0.90
C ILE A 60 22.78 -2.03 -2.12
N ALA A 61 22.70 -1.49 -3.35
CA ALA A 61 22.74 -2.30 -4.56
C ALA A 61 24.07 -3.06 -4.74
N ALA A 62 25.17 -2.52 -4.21
CA ALA A 62 26.48 -3.17 -4.24
C ALA A 62 26.63 -4.28 -3.19
N SER A 63 25.74 -4.36 -2.20
CA SER A 63 25.82 -5.37 -1.14
C SER A 63 25.66 -6.80 -1.67
N GLU A 64 26.32 -7.76 -1.02
CA GLU A 64 26.20 -9.19 -1.36
C GLU A 64 24.77 -9.73 -1.17
N GLU A 65 24.00 -9.12 -0.28
CA GLU A 65 22.58 -9.45 -0.10
C GLU A 65 21.78 -9.01 -1.35
N ALA A 66 21.92 -7.75 -1.77
CA ALA A 66 21.24 -7.25 -2.96
C ALA A 66 21.60 -8.03 -4.22
N GLN A 67 22.88 -8.37 -4.41
CA GLN A 67 23.30 -9.16 -5.57
C GLN A 67 22.62 -10.55 -5.65
N ARG A 68 22.16 -11.10 -4.51
CA ARG A 68 21.45 -12.38 -4.45
C ARG A 68 19.95 -12.26 -4.67
N VAL A 69 19.32 -11.20 -4.18
CA VAL A 69 17.85 -11.14 -4.07
C VAL A 69 17.19 -9.95 -4.74
N ALA A 70 17.95 -8.96 -5.20
CA ALA A 70 17.40 -7.73 -5.75
C ALA A 70 16.50 -8.00 -6.95
N ALA A 71 15.43 -7.21 -7.04
CA ALA A 71 14.63 -7.17 -8.24
C ALA A 71 15.47 -6.65 -9.44
N PRO A 72 15.15 -7.05 -10.68
CA PRO A 72 15.88 -6.59 -11.86
C PRO A 72 15.83 -5.06 -11.95
N MET A 73 16.95 -4.41 -11.66
CA MET A 73 17.09 -2.95 -11.70
C MET A 73 18.08 -2.55 -12.79
N VAL A 74 17.68 -1.60 -13.62
CA VAL A 74 18.57 -0.98 -14.60
C VAL A 74 19.34 0.15 -13.93
N MET A 75 20.64 -0.04 -13.77
CA MET A 75 21.57 0.97 -13.29
C MET A 75 22.23 1.69 -14.46
N PRO A 76 22.36 3.03 -14.43
CA PRO A 76 23.15 3.75 -15.42
C PRO A 76 24.62 3.32 -15.31
N ALA A 77 25.21 2.90 -16.44
CA ALA A 77 26.59 2.40 -16.49
C ALA A 77 27.63 3.46 -16.09
N THR A 78 27.35 4.73 -16.39
CA THR A 78 28.14 5.90 -15.97
C THR A 78 27.21 7.09 -15.76
N GLY A 79 27.54 7.98 -14.83
CA GLY A 79 26.82 9.24 -14.59
C GLY A 79 25.89 9.26 -13.36
N PRO A 80 25.21 10.39 -13.14
CA PRO A 80 24.28 10.56 -12.03
C PRO A 80 23.02 9.71 -12.23
N ILE A 81 22.49 9.17 -11.14
CA ILE A 81 21.14 8.60 -11.14
C ILE A 81 20.19 9.79 -11.06
N LEU A 82 19.41 9.99 -12.11
CA LEU A 82 18.44 11.07 -12.18
C LEU A 82 17.06 10.54 -11.79
N PRO A 83 16.24 11.32 -11.08
CA PRO A 83 14.85 10.97 -10.83
C PRO A 83 14.11 10.78 -12.18
N SER A 84 13.38 9.69 -12.33
CA SER A 84 12.50 9.39 -13.47
C SER A 84 11.26 10.31 -13.52
N ASP A 85 10.33 10.10 -14.45
CA ASP A 85 9.02 10.79 -14.37
C ASP A 85 8.30 10.48 -13.04
N PRO A 86 7.80 11.49 -12.28
CA PRO A 86 7.19 11.26 -10.96
C PRO A 86 6.00 10.30 -10.96
N ARG A 87 5.19 10.28 -12.03
CA ARG A 87 4.04 9.36 -12.11
C ARG A 87 4.50 7.94 -12.37
N GLY A 88 5.46 7.76 -13.27
CA GLY A 88 6.09 6.46 -13.51
C GLY A 88 6.75 5.90 -12.26
N ALA A 89 7.55 6.71 -11.57
CA ALA A 89 8.20 6.34 -10.33
C ALA A 89 7.20 5.91 -9.25
N LEU A 90 6.12 6.67 -9.04
CA LEU A 90 5.09 6.30 -8.07
C LEU A 90 4.42 4.96 -8.42
N GLN A 91 4.14 4.69 -9.70
CA GLN A 91 3.58 3.41 -10.13
C GLN A 91 4.53 2.25 -9.80
N VAL A 92 5.83 2.43 -10.01
CA VAL A 92 6.85 1.43 -9.66
C VAL A 92 6.90 1.19 -8.15
N VAL A 93 6.95 2.25 -7.34
CA VAL A 93 6.97 2.15 -5.87
C VAL A 93 5.73 1.42 -5.35
N LEU A 94 4.55 1.77 -5.86
CA LEU A 94 3.29 1.11 -5.45
C LEU A 94 3.25 -0.36 -5.87
N ALA A 95 3.74 -0.69 -7.07
CA ALA A 95 3.82 -2.08 -7.52
C ALA A 95 4.74 -2.89 -6.60
N LEU A 96 5.95 -2.40 -6.32
CA LEU A 96 6.93 -3.06 -5.44
C LEU A 96 6.38 -3.32 -4.04
N ARG A 97 5.71 -2.33 -3.44
CA ARG A 97 5.12 -2.47 -2.10
C ARG A 97 3.94 -3.42 -2.09
N SER A 98 3.07 -3.35 -3.10
CA SER A 98 1.90 -4.23 -3.21
C SER A 98 2.30 -5.69 -3.42
N GLU A 99 3.31 -5.93 -4.27
CA GLU A 99 3.88 -7.26 -4.49
C GLU A 99 4.51 -7.82 -3.22
N TRP A 100 5.32 -7.03 -2.52
CA TRP A 100 5.91 -7.46 -1.25
C TRP A 100 4.86 -7.80 -0.20
N LEU A 101 3.82 -6.96 -0.04
CA LEU A 101 2.72 -7.25 0.88
C LEU A 101 1.98 -8.55 0.52
N ALA A 102 1.76 -8.81 -0.77
CA ALA A 102 1.13 -10.04 -1.22
C ALA A 102 2.00 -11.28 -0.91
N GLU A 103 3.32 -11.17 -1.07
CA GLU A 103 4.29 -12.21 -0.69
C GLU A 103 4.23 -12.47 0.82
N GLN A 104 4.30 -11.43 1.65
CA GLN A 104 4.24 -11.55 3.11
C GLN A 104 2.91 -12.11 3.62
N LEU A 105 1.79 -11.73 3.01
CA LEU A 105 0.48 -12.31 3.34
C LEU A 105 0.39 -13.78 2.97
N THR A 106 1.03 -14.20 1.87
CA THR A 106 1.09 -15.60 1.47
C THR A 106 1.92 -16.40 2.48
N GLU A 107 3.12 -15.92 2.82
CA GLU A 107 3.99 -16.53 3.83
C GLU A 107 3.29 -16.63 5.20
N LEU A 108 2.58 -15.57 5.61
CA LEU A 108 1.81 -15.58 6.85
C LEU A 108 0.68 -16.61 6.82
N ARG A 109 -0.05 -16.71 5.71
CA ARG A 109 -1.11 -17.72 5.53
C ARG A 109 -0.55 -19.14 5.60
N GLU A 110 0.59 -19.38 4.97
CA GLU A 110 1.28 -20.68 5.02
C GLU A 110 1.76 -21.00 6.44
N ALA A 111 2.38 -20.04 7.12
CA ALA A 111 2.83 -20.20 8.51
C ALA A 111 1.66 -20.47 9.47
N LEU A 112 0.54 -19.75 9.30
CA LEU A 112 -0.67 -19.98 10.07
C LEU A 112 -1.26 -21.36 9.78
N ALA A 113 -1.35 -21.79 8.52
CA ALA A 113 -1.85 -23.12 8.16
C ALA A 113 -1.02 -24.25 8.81
N LEU A 114 0.30 -24.04 8.95
CA LEU A 114 1.20 -24.97 9.64
C LEU A 114 1.01 -24.95 11.17
N GLN A 115 0.71 -23.79 11.77
CA GLN A 115 0.51 -23.64 13.22
C GLN A 115 -0.88 -24.03 13.72
N THR A 116 -1.93 -23.83 12.92
CA THR A 116 -3.32 -24.08 13.33
C THR A 116 -3.81 -25.49 13.06
N GLY A 117 -2.93 -26.43 12.73
CA GLY A 117 -3.28 -27.86 12.65
C GLY A 117 -4.13 -28.25 11.44
N GLY A 118 -4.07 -27.51 10.33
CA GLY A 118 -4.68 -27.92 9.06
C GLY A 118 -5.60 -26.88 8.39
N PRO A 119 -6.09 -27.19 7.18
CA PRO A 119 -6.77 -26.26 6.26
C PRO A 119 -8.11 -25.68 6.78
N GLU A 120 -8.69 -26.24 7.84
CA GLU A 120 -10.01 -25.82 8.36
C GLU A 120 -9.98 -24.46 9.08
N LEU A 121 -8.90 -24.11 9.79
CA LEU A 121 -8.78 -22.79 10.44
C LEU A 121 -8.33 -21.69 9.46
N ALA A 122 -7.59 -22.05 8.41
CA ALA A 122 -7.31 -21.16 7.29
C ALA A 122 -8.57 -20.86 6.47
N SER A 123 -9.49 -21.83 6.31
CA SER A 123 -10.80 -21.59 5.68
C SER A 123 -11.67 -20.67 6.53
N LEU A 124 -11.67 -20.83 7.86
CA LEU A 124 -12.36 -19.91 8.78
C LEU A 124 -11.85 -18.47 8.67
N GLY A 125 -10.54 -18.25 8.52
CA GLY A 125 -9.97 -16.92 8.27
C GLY A 125 -10.40 -16.32 6.94
N ALA A 126 -10.45 -17.13 5.87
CA ALA A 126 -10.93 -16.71 4.56
C ALA A 126 -12.44 -16.39 4.56
N GLU A 127 -13.26 -17.21 5.22
CA GLU A 127 -14.71 -17.00 5.39
C GLU A 127 -15.03 -15.72 6.18
N VAL A 128 -14.22 -15.39 7.20
CA VAL A 128 -14.39 -14.14 7.96
C VAL A 128 -14.05 -12.91 7.12
N ILE A 129 -13.01 -12.98 6.29
CA ILE A 129 -12.66 -11.89 5.36
C ILE A 129 -13.74 -11.75 4.28
N GLU A 130 -14.19 -12.86 3.70
CA GLU A 130 -15.21 -12.87 2.64
C GLU A 130 -16.58 -12.38 3.16
N SER A 131 -16.98 -12.80 4.36
CA SER A 131 -18.22 -12.31 5.00
C SER A 131 -18.15 -10.82 5.32
N ARG A 132 -16.99 -10.30 5.73
CA ARG A 132 -16.81 -8.86 5.98
C ARG A 132 -16.85 -8.05 4.68
N ASP A 133 -16.22 -8.55 3.62
CA ASP A 133 -16.27 -7.94 2.29
C ASP A 133 -17.69 -7.92 1.73
N ALA A 134 -18.44 -9.01 1.89
CA ALA A 134 -19.84 -9.08 1.48
C ALA A 134 -20.71 -8.07 2.25
N ALA A 135 -20.50 -7.94 3.56
CA ALA A 135 -21.19 -6.95 4.40
C ALA A 135 -20.92 -5.52 3.93
N LEU A 136 -19.65 -5.17 3.68
CA LEU A 136 -19.27 -3.84 3.19
C LEU A 136 -19.87 -3.51 1.81
N ARG A 137 -19.93 -4.49 0.90
CA ARG A 137 -20.60 -4.31 -0.41
C ARG A 137 -22.10 -4.07 -0.25
N SER A 138 -22.74 -4.77 0.69
CA SER A 138 -24.16 -4.57 1.02
C SER A 138 -24.41 -3.17 1.59
N GLU A 139 -23.60 -2.74 2.55
CA GLU A 139 -23.65 -1.40 3.14
C GLU A 139 -23.46 -0.30 2.08
N LEU A 140 -22.45 -0.43 1.21
CA LEU A 140 -22.22 0.49 0.08
C LEU A 140 -23.41 0.53 -0.90
N SER A 141 -24.04 -0.62 -1.16
CA SER A 141 -25.21 -0.70 -2.04
C SER A 141 -26.45 -0.08 -1.42
N ALA A 142 -26.62 -0.20 -0.09
CA ALA A 142 -27.67 0.49 0.65
C ALA A 142 -27.46 2.01 0.62
N LEU A 143 -26.23 2.47 0.88
CA LEU A 143 -25.90 3.90 0.86
C LEU A 143 -26.12 4.53 -0.52
N ARG A 144 -25.75 3.82 -1.60
CA ARG A 144 -25.99 4.28 -2.98
C ARG A 144 -27.48 4.45 -3.29
N ARG A 145 -28.33 3.52 -2.82
CA ARG A 145 -29.78 3.63 -2.99
C ARG A 145 -30.34 4.83 -2.23
N GLU A 146 -29.91 5.03 -0.99
CA GLU A 146 -30.35 6.17 -0.18
C GLU A 146 -29.94 7.52 -0.81
N VAL A 147 -28.73 7.60 -1.37
CA VAL A 147 -28.28 8.80 -2.09
C VAL A 147 -29.12 9.05 -3.34
N ALA A 148 -29.43 8.01 -4.12
CA ALA A 148 -30.27 8.12 -5.31
C ALA A 148 -31.69 8.61 -4.97
N GLU A 149 -32.32 8.03 -3.94
CA GLU A 149 -33.65 8.44 -3.47
C GLU A 149 -33.69 9.90 -3.01
N ARG A 150 -32.64 10.34 -2.28
CA ARG A 150 -32.53 11.75 -1.85
C ARG A 150 -32.36 12.70 -3.03
N LEU A 151 -31.58 12.32 -4.04
CA LEU A 151 -31.37 13.12 -5.25
C LEU A 151 -32.63 13.22 -6.10
N GLU A 152 -33.38 12.13 -6.25
CA GLU A 152 -34.70 12.13 -6.91
C GLU A 152 -35.68 13.07 -6.19
N GLY A 153 -35.66 13.07 -4.85
CA GLY A 153 -36.40 14.04 -4.04
C GLY A 153 -36.01 15.50 -4.33
N VAL A 154 -34.73 15.79 -4.53
CA VAL A 154 -34.22 17.13 -4.90
C VAL A 154 -34.66 17.53 -6.32
N VAL A 155 -34.62 16.62 -7.29
CA VAL A 155 -35.15 16.86 -8.65
C VAL A 155 -36.63 17.23 -8.58
N GLY A 156 -37.41 16.48 -7.81
CA GLY A 156 -38.84 16.76 -7.62
C GLY A 156 -39.13 18.12 -6.98
N LEU A 157 -38.28 18.58 -6.07
CA LEU A 157 -38.38 19.93 -5.47
C LEU A 157 -38.00 21.04 -6.46
N LEU A 158 -36.95 20.83 -7.27
CA LEU A 158 -36.53 21.78 -8.31
C LEU A 158 -37.59 21.92 -9.41
N GLY A 159 -38.23 20.81 -9.80
CA GLY A 159 -39.36 20.84 -10.74
C GLY A 159 -40.55 21.66 -10.22
N ARG A 160 -40.88 21.55 -8.93
CA ARG A 160 -41.92 22.40 -8.29
C ARG A 160 -41.52 23.88 -8.23
N ALA A 161 -40.23 24.18 -8.18
CA ALA A 161 -39.71 25.55 -8.23
C ALA A 161 -39.66 26.14 -9.65
N GLY A 162 -40.14 25.41 -10.67
CA GLY A 162 -40.18 25.85 -12.06
C GLY A 162 -38.85 25.73 -12.80
N VAL A 163 -37.89 24.96 -12.24
CA VAL A 163 -36.65 24.64 -12.94
C VAL A 163 -36.95 23.62 -14.06
N PRO A 164 -36.52 23.86 -15.30
CA PRO A 164 -36.71 22.90 -16.39
C PRO A 164 -36.05 21.55 -16.04
N GLU A 165 -36.77 20.46 -16.31
CA GLU A 165 -36.40 19.09 -15.92
C GLU A 165 -35.00 18.70 -16.42
N GLU A 166 -34.64 19.09 -17.64
CA GLU A 166 -33.30 18.88 -18.21
C GLU A 166 -32.19 19.56 -17.39
N ALA A 167 -32.45 20.75 -16.85
CA ALA A 167 -31.49 21.47 -16.01
C ALA A 167 -31.40 20.87 -14.60
N ALA A 168 -32.51 20.34 -14.07
CA ALA A 168 -32.53 19.66 -12.78
C ALA A 168 -31.79 18.31 -12.85
N VAL A 169 -31.98 17.54 -13.93
CA VAL A 169 -31.29 16.27 -14.18
C VAL A 169 -29.79 16.47 -14.41
N ALA A 170 -29.39 17.51 -15.14
CA ALA A 170 -27.98 17.85 -15.32
C ALA A 170 -27.31 18.27 -13.99
N ALA A 171 -28.02 19.02 -13.15
CA ALA A 171 -27.53 19.45 -11.85
C ALA A 171 -27.32 18.28 -10.88
N THR A 172 -28.23 17.29 -10.89
CA THR A 172 -28.08 16.08 -10.06
C THR A 172 -27.02 15.14 -10.58
N ALA A 173 -26.88 14.92 -11.89
CA ALA A 173 -25.77 14.15 -12.45
C ALA A 173 -24.41 14.74 -12.06
N THR A 174 -24.28 16.06 -12.10
CA THR A 174 -23.06 16.76 -11.67
C THR A 174 -22.84 16.66 -10.14
N ALA A 175 -23.91 16.60 -9.35
CA ALA A 175 -23.83 16.41 -7.90
C ALA A 175 -23.45 14.96 -7.53
N GLU A 176 -23.97 13.97 -8.27
CA GLU A 176 -23.60 12.55 -8.15
C GLU A 176 -22.12 12.34 -8.45
N GLU A 177 -21.62 12.92 -9.55
CA GLU A 177 -20.21 12.80 -9.91
C GLU A 177 -19.30 13.42 -8.83
N ARG A 178 -19.69 14.58 -8.29
CA ARG A 178 -18.98 15.22 -7.17
C ARG A 178 -19.05 14.39 -5.88
N ALA A 179 -20.21 13.82 -5.56
CA ALA A 179 -20.40 12.96 -4.39
C ALA A 179 -19.59 11.66 -4.52
N ALA A 180 -19.61 11.01 -5.69
CA ALA A 180 -18.83 9.82 -5.98
C ALA A 180 -17.33 10.08 -5.83
N LYS A 181 -16.85 11.22 -6.34
CA LYS A 181 -15.46 11.66 -6.17
C LYS A 181 -15.10 11.89 -4.70
N ALA A 182 -15.95 12.59 -3.95
CA ALA A 182 -15.73 12.84 -2.52
C ALA A 182 -15.72 11.56 -1.69
N VAL A 183 -16.67 10.65 -1.93
CA VAL A 183 -16.74 9.33 -1.27
C VAL A 183 -15.53 8.48 -1.64
N SER A 184 -15.08 8.50 -2.89
CA SER A 184 -13.86 7.80 -3.30
C SER A 184 -12.62 8.32 -2.58
N THR A 185 -12.49 9.63 -2.38
CA THR A 185 -11.39 10.22 -1.60
C THR A 185 -11.46 9.84 -0.12
N LEU A 186 -12.65 9.87 0.48
CA LEU A 186 -12.85 9.47 1.87
C LEU A 186 -12.58 7.97 2.09
N LEU A 187 -13.02 7.11 1.16
CA LEU A 187 -12.72 5.69 1.18
C LEU A 187 -11.23 5.43 1.02
N ALA A 188 -10.53 6.16 0.13
CA ALA A 188 -9.08 6.04 0.00
C ALA A 188 -8.35 6.41 1.30
N GLY A 189 -8.80 7.48 1.98
CA GLY A 189 -8.28 7.86 3.30
C GLY A 189 -8.55 6.79 4.36
N TYR A 190 -9.79 6.34 4.47
CA TYR A 190 -10.20 5.31 5.43
C TYR A 190 -9.50 3.96 5.21
N VAL A 191 -9.32 3.54 3.96
CA VAL A 191 -8.53 2.35 3.61
C VAL A 191 -7.06 2.57 3.99
N GLY A 192 -6.52 3.76 3.77
CA GLY A 192 -5.17 4.14 4.22
C GLY A 192 -5.02 4.04 5.75
N ASP A 193 -5.98 4.57 6.50
CA ASP A 193 -6.00 4.51 7.98
C ASP A 193 -6.11 3.08 8.50
N LEU A 194 -6.96 2.25 7.88
CA LEU A 194 -7.08 0.83 8.20
C LEU A 194 -5.79 0.06 7.91
N LEU A 195 -5.13 0.37 6.78
CA LEU A 195 -3.85 -0.23 6.42
C LEU A 195 -2.77 0.14 7.44
N ALA A 196 -2.69 1.42 7.82
CA ALA A 196 -1.78 1.90 8.85
C ALA A 196 -2.04 1.26 10.21
N ALA A 197 -3.31 1.14 10.63
CA ALA A 197 -3.68 0.46 11.86
C ALA A 197 -3.32 -1.04 11.84
N SER A 198 -3.53 -1.71 10.70
CA SER A 198 -3.14 -3.10 10.50
C SER A 198 -1.62 -3.29 10.54
N GLN A 199 -0.86 -2.37 9.95
CA GLN A 199 0.60 -2.36 10.02
C GLN A 199 1.09 -2.21 11.46
N MET A 200 0.59 -1.22 12.21
CA MET A 200 0.94 -1.04 13.63
C MET A 200 0.64 -2.28 14.47
N GLN A 201 -0.51 -2.93 14.24
CA GLN A 201 -0.88 -4.15 14.95
C GLN A 201 0.06 -5.32 14.61
N THR A 202 0.49 -5.40 13.35
CA THR A 202 1.42 -6.43 12.88
C THR A 202 2.82 -6.22 13.46
N GLU A 203 3.32 -4.98 13.46
CA GLU A 203 4.58 -4.61 14.13
C GLU A 203 4.56 -4.95 15.62
N ALA A 204 3.48 -4.63 16.32
CA ALA A 204 3.33 -4.96 17.73
C ALA A 204 3.39 -6.48 17.99
N ARG A 205 2.76 -7.28 17.12
CA ARG A 205 2.80 -8.74 17.20
C ARG A 205 4.20 -9.29 16.92
N LEU A 206 4.90 -8.74 15.92
CA LEU A 206 6.27 -9.16 15.59
C LEU A 206 7.23 -8.88 16.76
N ARG A 207 7.16 -7.69 17.36
CA ARG A 207 7.96 -7.37 18.57
C ARG A 207 7.66 -8.28 19.75
N ALA A 208 6.39 -8.65 19.93
CA ALA A 208 6.00 -9.59 20.99
C ALA A 208 6.55 -11.00 20.74
N LEU A 209 6.63 -11.44 19.49
CA LEU A 209 7.23 -12.74 19.12
C LEU A 209 8.75 -12.71 19.32
N GLU A 210 9.41 -11.65 18.87
CA GLU A 210 10.85 -11.44 19.07
C GLU A 210 11.23 -11.51 20.56
N ALA A 211 10.48 -10.80 21.42
CA ALA A 211 10.70 -10.85 22.87
C ALA A 211 10.52 -12.26 23.46
N ARG A 212 9.60 -13.07 22.93
CA ARG A 212 9.40 -14.46 23.37
C ARG A 212 10.54 -15.36 22.92
N ILE A 213 11.07 -15.17 21.71
CA ILE A 213 12.22 -15.94 21.20
C ILE A 213 13.47 -15.65 22.05
N LEU A 214 13.77 -14.37 22.30
CA LEU A 214 14.90 -13.98 23.16
C LEU A 214 14.78 -14.54 24.59
N ALA A 215 13.57 -14.61 25.14
CA ALA A 215 13.34 -15.20 26.46
C ALA A 215 13.52 -16.74 26.49
N LEU A 216 13.37 -17.42 25.35
CA LEU A 216 13.61 -18.86 25.22
C LEU A 216 15.08 -19.19 24.99
N GLU A 217 15.81 -18.34 24.26
CA GLU A 217 17.25 -18.51 24.00
C GLU A 217 18.14 -18.17 25.21
N GLY A 218 17.63 -17.37 26.15
CA GLY A 218 18.32 -17.03 27.41
C GLY A 218 18.17 -18.06 28.54
N ARG A 219 17.56 -19.22 28.29
CA ARG A 219 17.39 -20.33 29.25
C ARG A 219 18.23 -21.54 28.86
#